data_AF-A0A842SKP8-F1
#
_entry.id   AF-A0A842SKP8-F1
#
_cell.length_a   1.000
_cell.length_b   1.000
_cell.length_c   1.000
_cell.angle_alpha   90.00
_cell.angle_beta   90.00
_cell.angle_gamma   90.00
#
_symmetry.space_group_name_H-M   'P 1'
#
loop_
_entity.id
_entity.type
_entity.pdbx_description
1 polymer ?
#
loop_
_entity_poly.entity_id
_entity_poly.type
_entity_poly.pdbx_seq_one_letter_code
_entity_poly.pdbx_strand_id
1 'polypeptide(L)'
;MDDKSLGYTIMIITIVIMVGYFIWAFPSLFGSTFAWLIPYSIWAIRIPVILAVYMILFIVLWIGYTMATTPPPVPLDTPLDLDSEFEDFDEDFDFETTEEEEEDVEEEE
;
A
#
# COMPACT_ATOMS: atom_id res chain seq x y z
N MET A 1 2.23 -26.89 8.71
CA MET A 1 3.17 -25.78 8.99
C MET A 1 2.62 -25.10 10.22
N ASP A 2 3.37 -25.05 11.31
CA ASP A 2 2.87 -24.41 12.54
C ASP A 2 2.84 -22.90 12.34
N ASP A 3 1.68 -22.25 12.48
CA ASP A 3 1.52 -20.80 12.32
C ASP A 3 2.45 -20.01 13.26
N LYS A 4 2.82 -20.62 14.39
CA LYS A 4 3.83 -20.15 15.34
C LYS A 4 5.21 -20.00 14.70
N SER A 5 5.63 -20.97 13.88
CA SER A 5 6.91 -20.94 13.18
C SER A 5 6.95 -19.82 12.14
N LEU A 6 5.84 -19.57 11.45
CA LEU A 6 5.71 -18.47 10.50
C LEU A 6 5.85 -17.11 11.22
N GLY A 7 5.17 -16.94 12.35
CA GLY A 7 5.28 -15.76 13.21
C GLY A 7 6.70 -15.51 13.73
N TYR A 8 7.40 -16.54 14.20
CA TYR A 8 8.79 -16.39 14.64
C TYR A 8 9.73 -16.07 13.48
N THR A 9 9.49 -16.64 12.30
CA THR A 9 10.33 -16.41 11.12
C THR A 9 10.26 -14.96 10.66
N ILE A 10 9.04 -14.40 10.53
CA ILE A 10 8.86 -13.00 10.14
C ILE A 10 9.41 -12.04 11.22
N MET A 11 9.29 -12.38 12.50
CA MET A 11 9.88 -11.58 13.59
C MET A 11 11.41 -11.55 13.52
N ILE A 12 12.07 -12.70 13.30
CA ILE A 12 13.53 -12.76 13.22
C ILE A 12 14.01 -12.01 11.96
N ILE A 13 13.35 -12.21 10.82
CA ILE A 13 13.71 -11.54 9.57
C ILE A 13 13.59 -10.01 9.72
N THR A 14 12.51 -9.51 10.30
CA THR A 14 12.32 -8.07 10.49
C THR A 14 13.37 -7.47 11.42
N ILE A 15 13.71 -8.16 12.53
CA ILE A 15 14.79 -7.72 13.44
C ILE A 15 16.13 -7.68 12.69
N VAL A 16 16.44 -8.70 11.89
CA VAL A 16 17.69 -8.76 11.12
C VAL A 16 17.76 -7.61 10.10
N ILE A 17 16.67 -7.34 9.38
CA ILE A 17 16.59 -6.24 8.42
C ILE A 17 16.73 -4.89 9.15
N MET A 18 16.06 -4.71 10.28
CA MET A 18 16.12 -3.49 11.09
C MET A 18 17.55 -3.21 11.57
N VAL A 19 18.24 -4.22 12.10
CA VAL A 19 19.64 -4.09 12.54
C VAL A 19 20.56 -3.85 11.35
N GLY A 20 20.37 -4.57 10.25
CA GLY A 20 21.15 -4.38 9.02
C GLY A 20 21.01 -2.97 8.45
N TYR A 21 19.77 -2.45 8.39
CA TYR A 21 19.50 -1.08 7.95
C TYR A 21 20.16 -0.05 8.88
N PHE A 22 20.07 -0.25 10.20
CA PHE A 22 20.68 0.66 11.18
C PHE A 22 22.22 0.72 11.03
N ILE A 23 22.86 -0.44 10.86
CA ILE A 23 24.31 -0.51 10.60
C ILE A 23 24.67 0.16 9.27
N TRP A 24 23.86 -0.04 8.23
CA TRP A 24 24.10 0.56 6.92
C TRP A 24 23.89 2.08 6.89
N ALA A 25 22.92 2.60 7.66
CA ALA A 25 22.66 4.02 7.80
C ALA A 25 23.71 4.73 8.66
N PHE A 26 24.23 4.08 9.70
CA PHE A 26 25.18 4.66 10.65
C PHE A 26 26.48 3.87 10.81
N PRO A 27 27.23 3.61 9.72
CA PRO A 27 28.46 2.81 9.81
C PRO A 27 29.58 3.51 10.58
N SER A 28 29.52 4.85 10.69
CA SER A 28 30.51 5.64 11.44
C SER A 28 30.52 5.33 12.94
N LEU A 29 29.40 4.85 13.50
CA LEU A 29 29.27 4.54 14.92
C LEU A 29 30.03 3.25 15.31
N PHE A 30 30.28 2.36 14.33
CA PHE A 30 30.88 1.04 14.55
C PHE A 30 32.39 0.98 14.21
N GLY A 31 33.03 2.14 14.00
CA GLY A 31 34.48 2.24 13.83
C GLY A 31 35.03 1.65 12.53
N SER A 32 36.26 1.13 12.57
CA SER A 32 36.99 0.65 11.37
C SER A 32 36.38 -0.58 10.70
N THR A 33 35.57 -1.36 11.43
CA THR A 33 34.94 -2.59 10.93
C THR A 33 34.00 -2.32 9.76
N PHE A 34 33.34 -1.17 9.74
CA PHE A 34 32.40 -0.77 8.67
C PHE A 34 32.83 0.49 7.93
N ALA A 35 34.11 0.87 8.02
CA ALA A 35 34.63 2.07 7.36
C ALA A 35 34.45 2.03 5.83
N TRP A 36 34.44 0.84 5.21
CA TRP A 36 34.17 0.71 3.77
C TRP A 36 32.73 1.08 3.38
N LEU A 37 31.80 1.03 4.34
CA LEU A 37 30.38 1.32 4.14
C LEU A 37 30.07 2.83 4.22
N ILE A 38 30.99 3.65 4.73
CA ILE A 38 30.84 5.11 4.86
C ILE A 38 30.40 5.78 3.54
N PRO A 39 31.04 5.56 2.37
CA PRO A 39 30.60 6.16 1.11
C PRO A 39 29.22 5.67 0.65
N TYR A 40 28.79 4.47 1.08
CA TYR A 40 27.51 3.88 0.72
C TYR A 40 26.37 4.25 1.69
N SER A 41 26.69 4.71 2.90
CA SER A 41 25.71 5.10 3.93
C SER A 41 24.73 6.18 3.44
N ILE A 42 25.20 7.10 2.60
CA ILE A 42 24.35 8.17 2.05
C ILE A 42 23.20 7.60 1.19
N TRP A 43 23.41 6.43 0.56
CA TRP A 43 22.39 5.76 -0.23
C TRP A 43 21.28 5.15 0.64
N ALA A 44 21.58 4.85 1.92
CA ALA A 44 20.59 4.35 2.88
C ALA A 44 19.46 5.32 3.16
N ILE A 45 19.74 6.62 3.03
CA ILE A 45 18.76 7.69 3.19
C ILE A 45 18.20 8.11 1.83
N ARG A 46 19.04 8.17 0.78
CA ARG A 46 18.59 8.60 -0.55
C ARG A 46 17.54 7.65 -1.14
N ILE A 47 17.73 6.33 -1.04
CA ILE A 47 16.80 5.37 -1.62
C ILE A 47 15.37 5.52 -1.06
N PRO A 48 15.13 5.49 0.27
CA PRO A 48 13.77 5.62 0.79
C PRO A 48 13.16 6.99 0.48
N VAL A 49 13.96 8.06 0.49
CA VAL A 49 13.49 9.41 0.13
C VAL A 49 13.09 9.48 -1.35
N ILE A 50 13.91 8.95 -2.26
CA ILE A 50 13.58 8.89 -3.69
C ILE A 50 12.32 8.06 -3.90
N LEU A 51 12.21 6.89 -3.26
CA LEU A 51 11.04 6.03 -3.39
C LEU A 51 9.76 6.72 -2.91
N ALA A 52 9.80 7.43 -1.78
CA ALA A 52 8.68 8.21 -1.28
C ALA A 52 8.27 9.34 -2.27
N VAL A 53 9.24 10.07 -2.81
CA VAL A 53 8.96 11.13 -3.80
C VAL A 53 8.37 10.53 -5.08
N TYR A 54 8.92 9.41 -5.57
CA TYR A 54 8.41 8.72 -6.75
C TYR A 54 7.00 8.18 -6.55
N MET A 55 6.66 7.70 -5.35
CA MET A 55 5.30 7.28 -5.04
C MET A 55 4.30 8.43 -5.20
N ILE A 56 4.64 9.62 -4.70
CA ILE A 56 3.79 10.82 -4.83
C ILE A 56 3.72 11.26 -6.31
N LEU A 57 4.86 11.32 -7.00
CA LEU A 57 4.90 11.67 -8.42
C LEU A 57 4.13 10.66 -9.28
N PHE A 58 4.16 9.39 -8.93
CA PHE A 58 3.39 8.34 -9.59
C PHE A 58 1.88 8.61 -9.47
N ILE A 59 1.40 9.02 -8.29
CA ILE A 59 0.00 9.41 -8.10
C ILE A 59 -0.34 10.64 -8.96
N VAL A 60 0.51 11.67 -8.97
CA VAL A 60 0.27 12.88 -9.79
C VAL A 60 0.27 12.55 -11.29
N LEU A 61 1.21 11.71 -11.73
CA LEU A 61 1.28 11.20 -13.09
C LEU A 61 0.01 10.42 -13.45
N TRP A 62 -0.47 9.57 -12.53
CA TRP A 62 -1.69 8.79 -12.71
C TRP A 62 -2.92 9.69 -12.88
N ILE A 63 -3.09 10.69 -12.01
CA ILE A 63 -4.20 11.65 -12.12
C ILE A 63 -4.11 12.49 -13.40
N GLY A 64 -2.89 12.91 -13.76
CA GLY A 64 -2.66 13.61 -15.03
C GLY A 64 -3.02 12.73 -16.24
N TYR A 65 -2.70 11.44 -16.17
CA TYR A 65 -3.07 10.45 -17.18
C TYR A 65 -4.58 10.29 -17.28
N THR A 66 -5.30 10.11 -16.16
CA THR A 66 -6.76 9.97 -16.18
C THR A 66 -7.45 11.20 -16.75
N MET A 67 -7.00 12.41 -16.42
CA MET A 67 -7.55 13.65 -17.00
C MET A 67 -7.25 13.83 -18.49
N ALA A 68 -6.10 13.36 -18.97
CA ALA A 68 -5.80 13.37 -20.41
C ALA A 68 -6.66 12.37 -21.18
N THR A 69 -7.09 11.29 -20.53
CA THR A 69 -7.91 10.23 -21.12
C THR A 69 -9.41 10.40 -20.91
N THR A 70 -9.87 11.37 -20.11
CA THR A 70 -11.30 11.68 -19.98
C THR A 70 -11.78 12.49 -21.19
N PRO A 71 -12.63 11.93 -22.07
CA PRO A 71 -13.28 12.71 -23.13
C PRO A 71 -14.20 13.77 -22.51
N PRO A 72 -14.39 14.91 -23.18
CA PRO A 72 -15.14 16.04 -22.66
C PRO A 72 -16.54 15.60 -22.19
N PRO A 73 -16.98 16.05 -21.01
CA PRO A 73 -18.26 15.64 -20.43
C PRO A 73 -19.40 15.95 -21.40
N VAL A 74 -20.25 14.95 -21.64
CA VAL A 74 -21.40 15.03 -22.53
C VAL A 74 -22.38 16.08 -21.97
N PRO A 75 -22.92 17.00 -22.78
CA PRO A 75 -23.87 18.00 -22.31
C PRO A 75 -25.09 17.35 -21.64
N LEU A 76 -25.46 17.89 -20.48
CA LEU A 76 -26.51 17.42 -19.54
C LEU A 76 -27.95 17.53 -20.08
N ASP A 77 -28.16 17.53 -21.40
CA ASP A 77 -29.50 17.66 -22.00
C ASP A 77 -30.25 16.31 -22.12
N THR A 78 -29.59 15.19 -21.81
CA THR A 78 -30.22 13.88 -21.61
C THR A 78 -30.29 13.60 -20.11
N PRO A 79 -31.48 13.40 -19.51
CA PRO A 79 -31.58 12.97 -18.11
C PRO A 79 -30.84 11.65 -18.00
N LEU A 80 -29.63 11.70 -17.44
CA LEU A 80 -28.82 10.53 -17.20
C LEU A 80 -29.54 9.66 -16.16
N ASP A 81 -29.70 8.39 -16.48
CA ASP A 81 -30.11 7.28 -15.61
C ASP A 81 -29.11 7.04 -14.46
N LEU A 82 -28.68 8.12 -13.77
CA LEU A 82 -27.80 8.07 -12.60
C LEU A 82 -28.57 7.55 -11.39
N ASP A 83 -29.86 7.89 -11.27
CA ASP A 83 -30.68 7.46 -10.13
C ASP A 83 -30.81 5.92 -10.07
N SER A 84 -30.88 5.23 -11.23
CA SER A 84 -30.95 3.77 -11.28
C SER A 84 -29.62 3.08 -10.96
N GLU A 85 -28.47 3.67 -11.32
CA GLU A 85 -27.16 3.07 -11.02
C GLU A 85 -26.72 3.31 -9.56
N PHE A 86 -27.28 4.33 -8.89
CA PHE A 86 -27.15 4.49 -7.43
C PHE A 86 -28.04 3.52 -6.65
N GLU A 87 -29.29 3.27 -7.10
CA GLU A 87 -30.18 2.27 -6.48
C GLU A 87 -29.62 0.84 -6.58
N ASP A 88 -29.10 0.44 -7.75
CA ASP A 88 -28.49 -0.90 -7.91
C ASP A 88 -27.24 -1.07 -7.02
N PHE A 89 -26.42 -0.02 -6.84
CA PHE A 89 -25.24 -0.06 -5.98
C PHE A 89 -25.58 -0.18 -4.49
N ASP A 90 -26.64 0.51 -4.05
CA ASP A 90 -27.10 0.43 -2.66
C ASP A 90 -27.76 -0.94 -2.37
N GLU A 91 -28.50 -1.53 -3.32
CA GLU A 91 -29.08 -2.88 -3.17
C GLU A 91 -28.01 -3.98 -3.12
N ASP A 92 -27.00 -3.93 -4.00
CA ASP A 92 -25.90 -4.90 -4.00
C ASP A 92 -25.09 -4.85 -2.68
N PHE A 93 -24.89 -3.65 -2.12
CA PHE A 93 -24.16 -3.48 -0.85
C PHE A 93 -24.94 -4.02 0.37
N ASP A 94 -26.25 -3.81 0.41
CA ASP A 94 -27.13 -4.32 1.48
C ASP A 94 -27.22 -5.87 1.43
N PHE A 95 -27.27 -6.43 0.23
CA PHE A 95 -27.29 -7.88 0.00
C PHE A 95 -25.99 -8.56 0.46
N GLU A 96 -24.84 -8.01 0.07
CA GLU A 96 -23.52 -8.56 0.44
C GLU A 96 -23.31 -8.51 1.97
N THR A 97 -23.75 -7.44 2.64
CA THR A 97 -23.69 -7.37 4.12
C THR A 97 -24.64 -8.32 4.83
N THR A 98 -25.80 -8.62 4.23
CA THR A 98 -26.77 -9.56 4.82
C THR A 98 -26.29 -11.00 4.67
N GLU A 99 -25.67 -11.36 3.54
CA GLU A 99 -25.11 -12.70 3.35
C GLU A 99 -23.90 -12.96 4.28
N GLU A 100 -23.02 -11.98 4.49
CA GLU A 100 -21.92 -12.12 5.46
C GLU A 100 -22.41 -12.28 6.90
N GLU A 101 -23.49 -11.59 7.30
CA GLU A 101 -24.06 -11.69 8.66
C GLU A 101 -24.81 -13.01 8.89
N GLU A 102 -25.47 -13.57 7.86
CA GLU A 102 -26.11 -14.90 7.98
C GLU A 102 -25.10 -16.06 7.94
N GLU A 103 -23.98 -15.95 7.22
CA GLU A 103 -22.92 -16.96 7.18
C GLU A 103 -22.15 -17.05 8.52
N ASP A 104 -21.84 -15.92 9.16
CA ASP A 104 -21.20 -15.88 10.49
C ASP A 104 -22.13 -16.43 11.60
N VAL A 105 -23.45 -16.29 11.46
CA VAL A 105 -24.44 -16.80 12.43
C VAL A 105 -24.65 -18.31 12.28
N GLU A 106 -24.58 -18.87 11.07
CA GLU A 106 -24.63 -20.34 10.87
C GLU A 106 -23.34 -21.05 11.28
N GLU A 107 -22.17 -20.41 11.26
CA GLU A 107 -20.92 -21.01 11.76
C GLU A 107 -20.80 -21.02 13.29
N GLU A 108 -21.56 -20.17 14.02
CA GLU A 108 -21.56 -20.11 15.48
C GLU A 108 -22.59 -21.04 16.19
N GLU A 109 -23.53 -21.69 15.50
CA GLU A 109 -24.46 -22.72 16.04
C GLU A 109 -23.95 -24.18 15.97
#